data_AF-A0A7S0K0H1-F1
#
_entry.id   AF-A0A7S0K0H1-F1
#
_cell.length_a   1.000
_cell.length_b   1.000
_cell.length_c   1.000
_cell.angle_alpha   90.00
_cell.angle_beta   90.00
_cell.angle_gamma   90.00
#
_symmetry.space_group_name_H-M   'P 1'
#
loop_
_entity.id
_entity.type
_entity.pdbx_description
1 polymer ?
#
loop_
_entity_poly.entity_id
_entity_poly.type
_entity_poly.pdbx_seq_one_letter_code
_entity_poly.pdbx_strand_id
1 'polypeptide(L)'
;SDDSDGGSTAAGAGGLRRRGGAPRRSSSASRARRPAPAAAAAAAAVAAAAEADAAAAAGRAMASWPAGDSLLTRATDCGRPGSSAEACLRWVRGFVSYRRVRFGVVSLAACGALTGAAVALYGHRCLHDAYIYHIGRTDPRHNFSPYFYSLYLADGTAGAASLGLAAFLPQLAVVLAAGFGLYRDLPLAMLVQAVAFVALNKVCTAQYFLWWQGLLPVAAAAARLGAPRSRDWFSASAGWALVAALFLAGQAGWLLQASDLEEGGRQTFLGVWGAGLVFLAVNTVVMVGLVLAGRGAPPVFHRGGLVKLGAAAGGGAIAPVEWALQAAGL
;
A
#
# COMPACT_ATOMS: atom_id res chain seq x y z
N SER A 1 17.00 10.57 76.81
CA SER A 1 16.87 9.41 77.70
C SER A 1 16.22 8.30 76.89
N ASP A 2 16.91 7.39 76.23
CA ASP A 2 18.33 6.95 76.18
C ASP A 2 18.54 6.46 74.72
N ASP A 3 19.56 6.83 73.95
CA ASP A 3 21.00 6.55 74.03
C ASP A 3 21.40 5.06 74.02
N SER A 4 21.97 4.64 72.88
CA SER A 4 23.20 3.83 72.76
C SER A 4 23.51 3.67 71.27
N ASP A 5 24.34 4.51 70.65
CA ASP A 5 25.81 4.55 70.61
C ASP A 5 26.49 3.50 69.72
N GLY A 6 27.38 4.01 68.87
CA GLY A 6 28.23 3.25 67.97
C GLY A 6 28.93 4.12 66.93
N GLY A 7 29.60 5.19 67.38
CA GLY A 7 30.45 6.03 66.52
C GLY A 7 31.83 5.41 66.27
N SER A 8 32.42 5.72 65.11
CA SER A 8 33.85 5.98 65.00
C SER A 8 34.14 6.88 63.80
N THR A 9 35.00 7.84 64.08
CA THR A 9 35.33 9.08 63.38
C THR A 9 36.63 8.99 62.56
N ALA A 10 36.87 10.08 61.82
CA ALA A 10 38.15 10.60 61.29
C ALA A 10 38.46 10.22 59.83
N ALA A 11 38.33 11.13 58.85
CA ALA A 11 39.08 12.38 58.62
C ALA A 11 40.59 12.12 58.34
N GLY A 12 40.98 12.31 57.08
CA GLY A 12 42.37 12.26 56.64
C GLY A 12 42.51 12.68 55.18
N ALA A 13 42.85 13.94 54.98
CA ALA A 13 43.08 14.57 53.69
C ALA A 13 44.28 13.96 52.92
N GLY A 14 44.18 13.91 51.59
CA GLY A 14 45.28 13.51 50.71
C GLY A 14 44.96 13.82 49.26
N GLY A 15 45.27 15.06 48.84
CA GLY A 15 45.03 15.52 47.48
C GLY A 15 45.95 14.84 46.46
N LEU A 16 45.39 14.49 45.31
CA LEU A 16 46.15 14.27 44.08
C LEU A 16 45.37 14.93 42.92
N ARG A 17 45.85 16.12 42.56
CA ARG A 17 45.49 16.84 41.34
C ARG A 17 45.76 15.95 40.13
N ARG A 18 44.72 15.54 39.40
CA ARG A 18 44.87 15.16 37.98
C ARG A 18 44.41 16.33 37.11
N ARG A 19 45.41 17.09 36.64
CA ARG A 19 45.28 17.92 35.44
C ARG A 19 44.99 16.99 34.26
N GLY A 20 43.80 17.14 33.70
CA GLY A 20 43.40 16.52 32.44
C GLY A 20 42.35 17.42 31.82
N GLY A 21 42.79 18.49 31.15
CA GLY A 21 41.92 19.38 30.41
C GLY A 21 41.24 18.59 29.29
N ALA A 22 39.99 18.20 29.51
CA ALA A 22 39.13 17.78 28.43
C ALA A 22 38.85 19.02 27.57
N PRO A 23 39.19 19.04 26.27
CA PRO A 23 38.79 20.15 25.43
C PRO A 23 37.27 20.14 25.39
N ARG A 24 36.66 21.23 25.90
CA ARG A 24 35.29 21.60 25.58
C ARG A 24 35.24 21.72 24.06
N ARG A 25 34.90 20.62 23.37
CA ARG A 25 34.45 20.67 21.99
C ARG A 25 33.15 21.46 22.05
N SER A 26 33.26 22.76 21.78
CA SER A 26 32.16 23.52 21.21
C SER A 26 31.81 22.84 19.90
N SER A 27 30.97 21.81 19.95
CA SER A 27 30.18 21.46 18.80
C SER A 27 29.23 22.63 18.60
N SER A 28 29.70 23.62 17.85
CA SER A 28 28.83 24.25 16.87
C SER A 28 28.38 23.12 15.95
N ALA A 29 27.45 22.29 16.43
CA ALA A 29 26.59 21.50 15.59
C ALA A 29 25.98 22.55 14.67
N SER A 30 26.48 22.56 13.44
CA SER A 30 25.91 23.32 12.36
C SER A 30 24.41 23.08 12.47
N ARG A 31 23.68 24.16 12.74
CA ARG A 31 22.24 24.21 12.54
C ARG A 31 22.05 23.73 11.10
N ALA A 32 21.70 22.46 10.94
CA ALA A 32 21.53 21.85 9.64
C ALA A 32 20.54 22.74 8.90
N ARG A 33 20.96 23.39 7.82
CA ARG A 33 20.07 24.17 6.96
C ARG A 33 18.95 23.23 6.50
N ARG A 34 17.77 23.34 7.11
CA ARG A 34 16.51 22.85 6.57
C ARG A 34 15.55 24.04 6.49
N PRO A 35 14.77 24.23 5.40
CA PRO A 35 14.79 23.55 4.09
C PRO A 35 15.01 24.51 2.90
N ALA A 36 15.42 23.95 1.76
CA ALA A 36 15.31 24.61 0.46
C ALA A 36 13.97 24.18 -0.18
N PRO A 37 12.89 24.98 -0.08
CA PRO A 37 11.56 24.60 -0.58
C PRO A 37 11.56 24.18 -2.06
N ALA A 38 12.50 24.70 -2.85
CA ALA A 38 12.71 24.30 -4.24
C ALA A 38 13.12 22.82 -4.39
N ALA A 39 13.99 22.30 -3.52
CA ALA A 39 14.43 20.90 -3.57
C ALA A 39 13.30 19.94 -3.17
N ALA A 40 12.50 20.31 -2.16
CA ALA A 40 11.32 19.57 -1.75
C ALA A 40 10.30 19.48 -2.90
N ALA A 41 10.04 20.62 -3.56
CA ALA A 41 9.14 20.68 -4.71
C ALA A 41 9.65 19.85 -5.90
N ALA A 42 10.96 19.90 -6.20
CA ALA A 42 11.55 19.09 -7.27
C ALA A 42 11.44 17.58 -7.00
N ALA A 43 11.76 17.15 -5.77
CA ALA A 43 11.61 15.74 -5.37
C ALA A 43 10.14 15.28 -5.42
N ALA A 44 9.21 16.15 -4.99
CA ALA A 44 7.77 15.88 -5.07
C ALA A 44 7.29 15.75 -6.51
N ALA A 45 7.77 16.61 -7.43
CA ALA A 45 7.41 16.55 -8.84
C ALA A 45 7.87 15.24 -9.50
N VAL A 46 9.08 14.77 -9.19
CA VAL A 46 9.58 13.47 -9.68
C VAL A 46 8.76 12.31 -9.12
N ALA A 47 8.44 12.32 -7.82
CA ALA A 47 7.57 11.32 -7.20
C ALA A 47 6.18 11.28 -7.86
N ALA A 48 5.55 12.44 -8.03
CA ALA A 48 4.24 12.57 -8.66
C ALA A 48 4.24 12.11 -10.12
N ALA A 49 5.31 12.41 -10.88
CA ALA A 49 5.46 11.93 -12.26
C ALA A 49 5.58 10.41 -12.32
N ALA A 50 6.41 9.81 -11.47
CA ALA A 50 6.57 8.36 -11.41
C ALA A 50 5.26 7.64 -11.03
N GLU A 51 4.50 8.19 -10.09
CA GLU A 51 3.18 7.65 -9.74
C GLU A 51 2.13 7.85 -10.83
N ALA A 52 2.16 8.98 -11.54
CA ALA A 52 1.28 9.20 -12.67
C ALA A 52 1.54 8.20 -13.80
N ASP A 53 2.81 7.90 -14.09
CA ASP A 53 3.20 6.88 -15.06
C ASP A 53 2.75 5.48 -14.61
N ALA A 54 2.94 5.16 -13.32
CA ALA A 54 2.48 3.90 -12.73
C ALA A 54 0.94 3.76 -12.81
N ALA A 55 0.21 4.81 -12.44
CA ALA A 55 -1.24 4.86 -12.51
C ALA A 55 -1.75 4.75 -13.94
N ALA A 56 -1.10 5.41 -14.90
CA ALA A 56 -1.45 5.33 -16.31
C ALA A 56 -1.18 3.93 -16.89
N ALA A 57 -0.07 3.29 -16.51
CA ALA A 57 0.23 1.91 -16.90
C ALA A 57 -0.82 0.93 -16.36
N ALA A 58 -1.17 1.03 -15.08
CA ALA A 58 -2.24 0.24 -14.47
C ALA A 58 -3.59 0.49 -15.16
N GLY A 59 -3.93 1.76 -15.41
CA GLY A 59 -5.16 2.16 -16.10
C GLY A 59 -5.26 1.55 -17.50
N ARG A 60 -4.18 1.60 -18.30
CA ARG A 60 -4.14 0.96 -19.62
C ARG A 60 -4.32 -0.55 -19.54
N ALA A 61 -3.65 -1.21 -18.58
CA ALA A 61 -3.80 -2.65 -18.38
C ALA A 61 -5.26 -3.02 -18.05
N MET A 62 -5.89 -2.29 -17.12
CA MET A 62 -7.28 -2.49 -16.73
C MET A 62 -8.27 -2.15 -17.84
N ALA A 63 -7.97 -1.17 -18.70
CA ALA A 63 -8.78 -0.85 -19.87
C ALA A 63 -8.69 -1.94 -20.95
N SER A 64 -7.52 -2.57 -21.10
CA SER A 64 -7.30 -3.70 -22.01
C SER A 64 -7.82 -5.04 -21.48
N TRP A 65 -8.18 -5.08 -20.19
CA TRP A 65 -8.71 -6.27 -19.55
C TRP A 65 -9.98 -6.73 -20.27
N PRO A 66 -10.09 -8.03 -20.65
CA PRO A 66 -11.21 -8.56 -21.42
C PRO A 66 -12.47 -8.68 -20.56
N ALA A 67 -13.02 -7.55 -20.17
CA ALA A 67 -14.39 -7.42 -19.71
C ALA A 67 -15.12 -6.66 -20.80
N GLY A 68 -15.96 -7.33 -21.60
CA GLY A 68 -16.82 -6.70 -22.61
C GLY A 68 -17.82 -5.68 -22.05
N ASP A 69 -17.67 -5.23 -20.80
CA ASP A 69 -18.46 -4.22 -20.09
C ASP A 69 -17.82 -3.95 -18.70
N SER A 70 -16.68 -3.26 -18.65
CA SER A 70 -16.15 -2.75 -17.39
C SER A 70 -16.97 -1.52 -16.93
N LEU A 71 -17.22 -1.35 -15.63
CA LEU A 71 -17.90 -0.13 -15.13
C LEU A 71 -17.04 1.11 -15.39
N LEU A 72 -15.72 0.93 -15.44
CA LEU A 72 -14.74 1.96 -15.76
C LEU A 72 -14.92 2.48 -17.19
N THR A 73 -15.05 1.60 -18.19
CA THR A 73 -15.29 2.00 -19.59
C THR A 73 -16.58 2.81 -19.73
N ARG A 74 -17.66 2.37 -19.08
CA ARG A 74 -18.95 3.10 -19.09
C ARG A 74 -18.88 4.43 -18.33
N ALA A 75 -18.09 4.51 -17.26
CA ALA A 75 -17.84 5.77 -16.55
C ALA A 75 -17.03 6.75 -17.41
N THR A 76 -16.02 6.26 -18.15
CA THR A 76 -15.26 7.10 -19.10
C THR A 76 -16.12 7.59 -20.26
N ASP A 77 -17.12 6.85 -20.70
CA ASP A 77 -18.08 7.31 -21.72
C ASP A 77 -18.92 8.50 -21.24
N CYS A 78 -19.21 8.59 -19.94
CA CYS A 78 -19.89 9.75 -19.33
C CYS A 78 -19.01 11.01 -19.26
N GLY A 79 -17.69 10.85 -19.41
CA GLY A 79 -16.72 11.95 -19.41
C GLY A 79 -16.26 12.39 -20.81
N ARG A 80 -16.74 11.74 -21.88
CA ARG A 80 -16.36 12.07 -23.26
C ARG A 80 -17.05 13.37 -23.73
N PRO A 81 -16.37 14.21 -24.54
CA PRO A 81 -17.00 15.36 -25.19
C PRO A 81 -18.22 14.91 -26.02
N GLY A 82 -19.39 15.51 -25.78
CA GLY A 82 -20.64 15.14 -26.45
C GLY A 82 -21.49 14.07 -25.74
N SER A 83 -21.07 13.58 -24.58
CA SER A 83 -21.92 12.70 -23.74
C SER A 83 -23.12 13.48 -23.18
N SER A 84 -24.32 12.92 -23.27
CA SER A 84 -25.52 13.57 -22.74
C SER A 84 -25.62 13.41 -21.23
N ALA A 85 -26.10 14.44 -20.54
CA ALA A 85 -26.38 14.38 -19.10
C ALA A 85 -27.29 13.18 -18.74
N GLU A 86 -28.19 12.81 -19.64
CA GLU A 86 -29.05 11.64 -19.50
C GLU A 86 -28.28 10.32 -19.51
N ALA A 87 -27.24 10.17 -20.33
CA ALA A 87 -26.42 8.96 -20.37
C ALA A 87 -25.66 8.76 -19.06
N CYS A 88 -25.09 9.85 -18.52
CA CYS A 88 -24.45 9.85 -17.21
C CYS A 88 -25.45 9.54 -16.09
N LEU A 89 -26.63 10.18 -16.10
CA LEU A 89 -27.67 9.93 -15.12
C LEU A 89 -28.20 8.49 -15.17
N ARG A 90 -28.35 7.89 -16.37
CA ARG A 90 -28.71 6.48 -16.54
C ARG A 90 -27.64 5.56 -15.97
N TRP A 91 -26.35 5.86 -16.18
CA TRP A 91 -25.26 5.10 -15.59
C TRP A 91 -25.29 5.17 -14.06
N VAL A 92 -25.39 6.36 -13.48
CA VAL A 92 -25.48 6.56 -12.02
C VAL A 92 -26.67 5.79 -11.44
N ARG A 93 -27.86 5.90 -12.05
CA ARG A 93 -29.05 5.16 -11.63
C ARG A 93 -28.89 3.64 -11.75
N GLY A 94 -28.20 3.15 -12.77
CA GLY A 94 -27.89 1.71 -12.91
C GLY A 94 -26.83 1.21 -11.93
N PHE A 95 -25.92 2.08 -11.51
CA PHE A 95 -24.91 1.79 -10.50
C PHE A 95 -25.52 1.76 -9.09
N VAL A 96 -26.33 2.77 -8.73
CA VAL A 96 -27.00 2.88 -7.43
C VAL A 96 -28.21 1.94 -7.40
N SER A 97 -27.98 0.67 -7.06
CA SER A 97 -29.04 -0.32 -6.86
C SER A 97 -29.29 -0.59 -5.38
N TYR A 98 -30.53 -0.95 -5.03
CA TYR A 98 -30.88 -1.36 -3.67
C TYR A 98 -29.92 -2.43 -3.12
N ARG A 99 -29.52 -3.41 -3.93
CA ARG A 99 -28.59 -4.47 -3.52
C ARG A 99 -27.19 -3.92 -3.19
N ARG A 100 -26.67 -3.00 -4.00
CA ARG A 100 -25.36 -2.36 -3.75
C ARG A 100 -25.38 -1.44 -2.53
N VAL A 101 -26.44 -0.62 -2.39
CA VAL A 101 -26.62 0.26 -1.23
C VAL A 101 -26.77 -0.57 0.04
N ARG A 102 -27.63 -1.60 0.03
CA ARG A 102 -27.82 -2.51 1.17
C ARG A 102 -26.50 -3.19 1.56
N PHE A 103 -25.74 -3.70 0.59
CA PHE A 103 -24.42 -4.28 0.86
C PHE A 103 -23.50 -3.26 1.55
N GLY A 104 -23.38 -2.05 0.99
CA GLY A 104 -22.53 -1.00 1.56
C GLY A 104 -22.93 -0.60 2.98
N VAL A 105 -24.24 -0.42 3.25
CA VAL A 105 -24.75 -0.08 4.58
C VAL A 105 -24.50 -1.20 5.58
N VAL A 106 -24.76 -2.47 5.21
CA VAL A 106 -24.53 -3.62 6.09
C VAL A 106 -23.04 -3.78 6.39
N SER A 107 -22.17 -3.66 5.39
CA SER A 107 -20.71 -3.70 5.59
C SER A 107 -20.22 -2.57 6.49
N LEU A 108 -20.69 -1.33 6.27
CA LEU A 108 -20.32 -0.19 7.10
C LEU A 108 -20.80 -0.36 8.55
N ALA A 109 -22.03 -0.82 8.74
CA ALA A 109 -22.59 -1.08 10.07
C ALA A 109 -21.83 -2.20 10.80
N ALA A 110 -21.50 -3.30 10.11
CA ALA A 110 -20.73 -4.40 10.70
C ALA A 110 -19.31 -3.96 11.07
N CYS A 111 -18.59 -3.29 10.17
CA CYS A 111 -17.27 -2.74 10.47
C CYS A 111 -17.32 -1.71 11.60
N GLY A 112 -18.28 -0.79 11.57
CA GLY A 112 -18.47 0.22 12.61
C GLY A 112 -18.82 -0.39 13.97
N ALA A 113 -19.63 -1.44 14.02
CA ALA A 113 -19.94 -2.16 15.24
C ALA A 113 -18.70 -2.86 15.82
N LEU A 114 -17.89 -3.51 14.98
CA LEU A 114 -16.64 -4.15 15.42
C LEU A 114 -15.62 -3.11 15.90
N THR A 115 -15.45 -2.00 15.19
CA THR A 115 -14.60 -0.89 15.64
C THR A 115 -15.12 -0.28 16.94
N GLY A 116 -16.44 -0.09 17.07
CA GLY A 116 -17.07 0.39 18.30
C GLY A 116 -16.86 -0.55 19.48
N ALA A 117 -16.96 -1.86 19.27
CA ALA A 117 -16.65 -2.87 20.28
C ALA A 117 -15.18 -2.81 20.69
N ALA A 118 -14.26 -2.68 19.74
CA ALA A 118 -12.83 -2.50 20.05
C ALA A 118 -12.57 -1.22 20.87
N VAL A 119 -13.22 -0.11 20.54
CA VAL A 119 -13.12 1.15 21.30
C VAL A 119 -13.71 0.99 22.71
N ALA A 120 -14.81 0.24 22.88
CA ALA A 120 -15.38 -0.03 24.19
C ALA A 120 -14.45 -0.89 25.06
N LEU A 121 -13.71 -1.84 24.47
CA LEU A 121 -12.79 -2.73 25.18
C LEU A 121 -11.43 -2.09 25.48
N TYR A 122 -10.88 -1.31 24.54
CA TYR A 122 -9.50 -0.81 24.59
C TYR A 122 -9.38 0.72 24.69
N GLY A 123 -10.51 1.44 24.69
CA GLY A 123 -10.57 2.89 24.78
C GLY A 123 -10.30 3.60 23.45
N HIS A 124 -10.48 4.93 23.45
CA HIS A 124 -10.36 5.76 22.24
C HIS A 124 -8.98 5.72 21.57
N ARG A 125 -7.92 5.40 22.33
CA ARG A 125 -6.55 5.25 21.79
C ARG A 125 -6.49 4.24 20.64
N CYS A 126 -7.25 3.14 20.70
CA CYS A 126 -7.23 2.17 19.61
C CYS A 126 -7.77 2.75 18.30
N LEU A 127 -8.80 3.61 18.34
CA LEU A 127 -9.34 4.30 17.16
C LEU A 127 -8.34 5.30 16.60
N HIS A 128 -7.68 6.05 17.49
CA HIS A 128 -6.65 6.99 17.09
C HIS A 128 -5.49 6.28 16.40
N ASP A 129 -4.91 5.27 17.04
CA ASP A 129 -3.70 4.60 16.56
C ASP A 129 -3.97 3.71 15.34
N ALA A 130 -5.16 3.11 15.23
CA ALA A 130 -5.52 2.26 14.09
C ALA A 130 -5.93 3.06 12.84
N TYR A 131 -6.56 4.23 12.98
CA TYR A 131 -7.15 4.96 11.86
C TYR A 131 -6.73 6.42 11.77
N ILE A 132 -7.00 7.22 12.81
CA ILE A 132 -6.87 8.69 12.73
C ILE A 132 -5.41 9.11 12.51
N TYR A 133 -4.48 8.46 13.22
CA TYR A 133 -3.05 8.71 13.13
C TYR A 133 -2.53 8.57 11.68
N HIS A 134 -3.05 7.62 10.92
CA HIS A 134 -2.58 7.30 9.57
C HIS A 134 -2.93 8.37 8.52
N ILE A 135 -3.91 9.25 8.79
CA ILE A 135 -4.26 10.35 7.87
C ILE A 135 -3.10 11.35 7.77
N GLY A 136 -2.55 11.74 8.93
CA GLY A 136 -1.48 12.74 9.05
C GLY A 136 -0.05 12.17 9.01
N ARG A 137 0.11 10.85 9.05
CA ARG A 137 1.42 10.19 9.08
C ARG A 137 2.22 10.45 7.79
N THR A 138 3.52 10.74 7.92
CA THR A 138 4.41 11.09 6.79
C THR A 138 5.75 10.34 6.76
N ASP A 139 6.09 9.58 7.81
CA ASP A 139 7.36 8.81 7.98
C ASP A 139 8.55 9.35 7.16
N PRO A 140 9.02 10.58 7.43
CA PRO A 140 9.98 11.27 6.57
C PRO A 140 11.42 10.77 6.72
N ARG A 141 11.73 9.89 7.67
CA ARG A 141 13.11 9.43 7.90
C ARG A 141 13.60 8.52 6.77
N HIS A 142 12.86 7.46 6.53
CA HIS A 142 13.06 6.50 5.45
C HIS A 142 11.75 5.74 5.31
N ASN A 143 11.29 5.53 4.08
CA ASN A 143 10.29 4.52 3.76
C ASN A 143 10.39 4.19 2.27
N PHE A 144 9.67 3.17 1.80
CA PHE A 144 9.76 2.72 0.40
C PHE A 144 9.11 3.69 -0.60
N SER A 145 8.28 4.64 -0.13
CA SER A 145 7.58 5.60 -0.97
C SER A 145 8.53 6.63 -1.57
N PRO A 146 8.38 6.97 -2.86
CA PRO A 146 9.08 8.10 -3.46
C PRO A 146 8.83 9.45 -2.76
N TYR A 147 7.75 9.59 -1.98
CA TYR A 147 7.44 10.82 -1.24
C TYR A 147 8.24 11.02 0.05
N PHE A 148 8.91 10.00 0.59
CA PHE A 148 9.59 10.17 1.89
C PHE A 148 10.61 11.32 1.82
N TYR A 149 11.34 11.44 0.71
CA TYR A 149 12.39 12.44 0.56
C TYR A 149 11.83 13.85 0.39
N SER A 150 10.75 14.02 -0.36
CA SER A 150 10.09 15.33 -0.49
C SER A 150 9.43 15.76 0.82
N LEU A 151 8.82 14.83 1.56
CA LEU A 151 8.28 15.08 2.90
C LEU A 151 9.37 15.38 3.93
N TYR A 152 10.53 14.72 3.84
CA TYR A 152 11.72 15.01 4.64
C TYR A 152 12.23 16.44 4.42
N LEU A 153 12.32 16.86 3.15
CA LEU A 153 12.76 18.20 2.79
C LEU A 153 11.70 19.26 3.11
N ALA A 154 10.42 18.91 3.07
CA ALA A 154 9.31 19.81 3.41
C ALA A 154 9.01 19.86 4.91
N ASP A 155 9.65 19.02 5.73
CA ASP A 155 9.39 18.91 7.16
C ASP A 155 9.50 20.27 7.87
N GLY A 156 8.50 20.60 8.68
CA GLY A 156 8.37 21.91 9.33
C GLY A 156 7.93 23.08 8.45
N THR A 157 7.61 22.86 7.16
CA THR A 157 7.07 23.90 6.26
C THR A 157 5.54 23.84 6.17
N ALA A 158 4.91 24.97 5.80
CA ALA A 158 3.47 25.05 5.57
C ALA A 158 2.97 24.10 4.45
N GLY A 159 3.85 23.72 3.51
CA GLY A 159 3.51 22.85 2.37
C GLY A 159 3.56 21.34 2.67
N ALA A 160 4.06 20.91 3.83
CA ALA A 160 4.21 19.48 4.14
C ALA A 160 2.85 18.76 4.21
N ALA A 161 1.85 19.40 4.81
CA ALA A 161 0.51 18.84 4.96
C ALA A 161 -0.20 18.68 3.62
N SER A 162 -0.13 19.69 2.75
CA SER A 162 -0.74 19.64 1.41
C SER A 162 -0.06 18.61 0.52
N LEU A 163 1.28 18.51 0.58
CA LEU A 163 2.04 17.45 -0.11
C LEU A 163 1.60 16.06 0.38
N GLY A 164 1.49 15.88 1.70
CA GLY A 164 1.05 14.62 2.30
C GLY A 164 -0.41 14.27 2.00
N LEU A 165 -1.28 15.25 1.69
CA LEU A 165 -2.65 15.01 1.24
C LEU A 165 -2.71 14.70 -0.26
N ALA A 166 -1.97 15.45 -1.08
CA ALA A 166 -1.92 15.26 -2.53
C ALA A 166 -1.41 13.87 -2.92
N ALA A 167 -0.45 13.32 -2.16
CA ALA A 167 0.07 11.98 -2.36
C ALA A 167 -0.97 10.85 -2.24
N PHE A 168 -2.16 11.10 -1.68
CA PHE A 168 -3.26 10.11 -1.66
C PHE A 168 -4.01 9.99 -2.99
N LEU A 169 -3.95 11.01 -3.86
CA LEU A 169 -4.76 11.06 -5.07
C LEU A 169 -4.45 9.92 -6.06
N PRO A 170 -3.18 9.67 -6.46
CA PRO A 170 -2.89 8.57 -7.40
C PRO A 170 -3.23 7.21 -6.80
N GLN A 171 -2.95 7.00 -5.51
CA GLN A 171 -3.34 5.80 -4.77
C GLN A 171 -4.84 5.56 -4.85
N LEU A 172 -5.65 6.57 -4.48
CA LEU A 172 -7.11 6.47 -4.50
C LEU A 172 -7.63 6.21 -5.92
N ALA A 173 -7.09 6.91 -6.91
CA ALA A 173 -7.50 6.76 -8.30
C ALA A 173 -7.28 5.33 -8.81
N VAL A 174 -6.12 4.74 -8.58
CA VAL A 174 -5.81 3.37 -9.03
C VAL A 174 -6.60 2.33 -8.25
N VAL A 175 -6.77 2.50 -6.92
CA VAL A 175 -7.59 1.60 -6.09
C VAL A 175 -9.05 1.59 -6.56
N LEU A 176 -9.62 2.75 -6.88
CA LEU A 176 -10.97 2.83 -7.43
C LEU A 176 -11.04 2.24 -8.84
N ALA A 177 -10.07 2.56 -9.70
CA ALA A 177 -10.01 2.02 -11.06
C ALA A 177 -9.92 0.49 -11.07
N ALA A 178 -9.14 -0.11 -10.15
CA ALA A 178 -9.10 -1.56 -9.97
C ALA A 178 -10.44 -2.13 -9.52
N GLY A 179 -11.10 -1.50 -8.54
CA GLY A 179 -12.43 -1.90 -8.08
C GLY A 179 -13.48 -1.87 -9.20
N PHE A 180 -13.51 -0.83 -10.03
CA PHE A 180 -14.48 -0.68 -11.12
C PHE A 180 -14.11 -1.41 -12.42
N GLY A 181 -12.82 -1.56 -12.69
CA GLY A 181 -12.29 -2.21 -13.89
C GLY A 181 -12.32 -3.73 -13.78
N LEU A 182 -11.99 -4.25 -12.60
CA LEU A 182 -11.80 -5.69 -12.36
C LEU A 182 -12.94 -6.33 -11.56
N TYR A 183 -14.05 -5.62 -11.29
CA TYR A 183 -15.15 -6.08 -10.42
C TYR A 183 -15.72 -7.48 -10.73
N ARG A 184 -15.54 -7.98 -11.95
CA ARG A 184 -16.01 -9.31 -12.36
C ARG A 184 -15.10 -10.42 -11.82
N ASP A 185 -13.85 -10.12 -11.52
CA ASP A 185 -12.88 -11.03 -10.92
C ASP A 185 -12.51 -10.48 -9.53
N LEU A 186 -13.36 -10.74 -8.54
CA LEU A 186 -13.24 -10.15 -7.20
C LEU A 186 -11.88 -10.46 -6.53
N PRO A 187 -11.36 -11.70 -6.54
CA PRO A 187 -10.03 -12.00 -5.99
C PRO A 187 -8.92 -11.20 -6.66
N LEU A 188 -8.94 -11.06 -8.00
CA LEU A 188 -7.98 -10.24 -8.72
C LEU A 188 -8.14 -8.75 -8.39
N ALA A 189 -9.38 -8.25 -8.33
CA ALA A 189 -9.65 -6.87 -7.96
C ALA A 189 -9.09 -6.54 -6.56
N MET A 190 -9.34 -7.40 -5.57
CA MET A 190 -8.82 -7.24 -4.21
C MET A 190 -7.28 -7.26 -4.19
N LEU A 191 -6.66 -8.20 -4.91
CA LEU A 191 -5.20 -8.30 -5.00
C LEU A 191 -4.60 -7.04 -5.63
N VAL A 192 -5.12 -6.59 -6.77
CA VAL A 192 -4.63 -5.40 -7.48
C VAL A 192 -4.88 -4.13 -6.66
N GLN A 193 -6.03 -4.02 -5.98
CA GLN A 193 -6.29 -2.92 -5.05
C GLN A 193 -5.29 -2.90 -3.89
N ALA A 194 -4.95 -4.05 -3.32
CA ALA A 194 -3.95 -4.14 -2.26
C ALA A 194 -2.54 -3.77 -2.76
N VAL A 195 -2.12 -4.28 -3.92
CA VAL A 195 -0.82 -3.90 -4.53
C VAL A 195 -0.78 -2.40 -4.82
N ALA A 196 -1.82 -1.83 -5.43
CA ALA A 196 -1.91 -0.40 -5.72
C ALA A 196 -1.88 0.44 -4.44
N PHE A 197 -2.63 0.02 -3.41
CA PHE A 197 -2.62 0.69 -2.11
C PHE A 197 -1.22 0.72 -1.51
N VAL A 198 -0.47 -0.38 -1.57
CA VAL A 198 0.89 -0.44 -0.99
C VAL A 198 1.90 0.34 -1.82
N ALA A 199 1.89 0.16 -3.14
CA ALA A 199 2.87 0.74 -4.05
C ALA A 199 2.79 2.27 -4.14
N LEU A 200 1.56 2.82 -4.09
CA LEU A 200 1.28 4.25 -4.22
C LEU A 200 1.02 4.92 -2.86
N ASN A 201 1.32 4.25 -1.75
CA ASN A 201 1.20 4.88 -0.44
C ASN A 201 2.33 5.89 -0.23
N LYS A 202 2.02 7.06 0.32
CA LYS A 202 3.02 8.04 0.78
C LYS A 202 3.91 7.54 1.92
N VAL A 203 3.42 6.58 2.69
CA VAL A 203 4.17 5.87 3.75
C VAL A 203 4.11 4.40 3.41
N CYS A 204 5.21 3.84 2.91
CA CYS A 204 5.27 2.42 2.54
C CYS A 204 6.31 1.68 3.38
N THR A 205 5.87 0.68 4.14
CA THR A 205 6.72 -0.12 5.04
C THR A 205 6.60 -1.61 4.70
N ALA A 206 7.62 -2.39 5.04
CA ALA A 206 7.67 -3.82 4.67
C ALA A 206 6.51 -4.65 5.22
N GLN A 207 5.91 -4.24 6.35
CA GLN A 207 4.72 -4.89 6.92
C GLN A 207 3.56 -4.94 5.93
N TYR A 208 3.43 -3.93 5.06
CA TYR A 208 2.32 -3.83 4.12
C TYR A 208 2.38 -4.90 3.03
N PHE A 209 3.57 -5.47 2.77
CA PHE A 209 3.74 -6.45 1.69
C PHE A 209 2.95 -7.74 1.94
N LEU A 210 2.73 -8.09 3.21
CA LEU A 210 1.91 -9.23 3.60
C LEU A 210 0.44 -9.09 3.16
N TRP A 211 -0.07 -7.86 3.01
CA TRP A 211 -1.47 -7.61 2.72
C TRP A 211 -1.87 -8.13 1.34
N TRP A 212 -1.04 -7.87 0.33
CA TRP A 212 -1.29 -8.36 -1.02
C TRP A 212 -0.72 -9.75 -1.24
N GLN A 213 0.39 -10.13 -0.59
CA GLN A 213 0.94 -11.48 -0.68
C GLN A 213 -0.04 -12.53 -0.16
N GLY A 214 -0.78 -12.24 0.92
CA GLY A 214 -1.84 -13.12 1.43
C GLY A 214 -3.01 -13.32 0.46
N LEU A 215 -3.20 -12.42 -0.51
CA LEU A 215 -4.22 -12.52 -1.54
C LEU A 215 -3.74 -13.27 -2.80
N LEU A 216 -2.42 -13.50 -2.97
CA LEU A 216 -1.88 -14.22 -4.11
C LEU A 216 -2.44 -15.64 -4.24
N PRO A 217 -2.50 -16.48 -3.19
CA PRO A 217 -3.03 -17.84 -3.32
C PRO A 217 -4.51 -17.83 -3.72
N VAL A 218 -5.28 -16.89 -3.18
CA VAL A 218 -6.72 -16.74 -3.46
C VAL A 218 -6.94 -16.35 -4.91
N ALA A 219 -6.21 -15.36 -5.42
CA ALA A 219 -6.30 -14.92 -6.81
C ALA A 219 -5.79 -16.00 -7.78
N ALA A 220 -4.70 -16.69 -7.44
CA ALA A 220 -4.17 -17.78 -8.25
C ALA A 220 -5.15 -18.96 -8.35
N ALA A 221 -5.76 -19.34 -7.23
CA ALA A 221 -6.76 -20.41 -7.21
C ALA A 221 -8.02 -20.02 -8.01
N ALA A 222 -8.49 -18.77 -7.88
CA ALA A 222 -9.60 -18.26 -8.69
C ALA A 222 -9.28 -18.25 -10.20
N ALA A 223 -8.06 -17.89 -10.58
CA ALA A 223 -7.62 -17.88 -11.98
C ALA A 223 -7.61 -19.29 -12.60
N ARG A 224 -7.28 -20.33 -11.83
CA ARG A 224 -7.33 -21.73 -12.30
C ARG A 224 -8.73 -22.22 -12.65
N LEU A 225 -9.77 -21.56 -12.14
CA LEU A 225 -11.18 -21.90 -12.41
C LEU A 225 -11.79 -21.10 -13.56
N GLY A 226 -11.04 -20.13 -14.09
CA GLY A 226 -11.45 -19.35 -15.25
C GLY A 226 -11.49 -20.18 -16.54
N ALA A 227 -12.17 -19.66 -17.57
CA ALA A 227 -12.19 -20.31 -18.88
C ALA A 227 -10.75 -20.46 -19.44
N PRO A 228 -10.41 -21.58 -20.10
CA PRO A 228 -9.10 -21.76 -20.71
C PRO A 228 -8.83 -20.67 -21.76
N ARG A 229 -7.72 -19.95 -21.63
CA ARG A 229 -7.15 -19.11 -22.69
C ARG A 229 -5.71 -19.58 -22.95
N SER A 230 -5.23 -19.38 -24.18
CA SER A 230 -3.99 -19.95 -24.73
C SER A 230 -2.66 -19.56 -24.04
N ARG A 231 -2.69 -18.73 -22.99
CA ARG A 231 -1.49 -18.30 -22.24
C ARG A 231 -1.73 -18.37 -20.74
N ASP A 232 -1.19 -19.41 -20.14
CA ASP A 232 -1.34 -19.68 -18.72
C ASP A 232 -0.23 -18.97 -17.89
N TRP A 233 -0.33 -17.66 -17.69
CA TRP A 233 0.69 -16.91 -16.92
C TRP A 233 0.80 -17.38 -15.45
N PHE A 234 -0.32 -17.75 -14.82
CA PHE A 234 -0.33 -18.41 -13.50
C PHE A 234 0.26 -19.84 -13.48
N SER A 235 0.47 -20.49 -14.63
CA SER A 235 1.19 -21.79 -14.70
C SER A 235 2.63 -21.65 -15.21
N ALA A 236 2.98 -20.49 -15.81
CA ALA A 236 4.33 -20.16 -16.22
C ALA A 236 5.22 -19.83 -15.01
N SER A 237 5.85 -20.86 -14.44
CA SER A 237 6.78 -20.76 -13.30
C SER A 237 7.85 -19.69 -13.49
N ALA A 238 8.34 -19.48 -14.72
CA ALA A 238 9.34 -18.47 -15.05
C ALA A 238 8.84 -17.02 -14.87
N GLY A 239 7.57 -16.74 -15.17
CA GLY A 239 6.99 -15.39 -15.03
C GLY A 239 6.86 -14.98 -13.56
N TRP A 240 6.40 -15.90 -12.71
CA TRP A 240 6.32 -15.69 -11.27
C TRP A 240 7.68 -15.65 -10.59
N ALA A 241 8.63 -16.48 -11.04
CA ALA A 241 10.00 -16.42 -10.57
C ALA A 241 10.62 -15.05 -10.86
N LEU A 242 10.40 -14.48 -12.05
CA LEU A 242 10.86 -13.15 -12.39
C LEU A 242 10.19 -12.06 -11.53
N VAL A 243 8.88 -12.12 -11.32
CA VAL A 243 8.15 -11.17 -10.46
C VAL A 243 8.66 -11.22 -9.02
N ALA A 244 8.84 -12.42 -8.47
CA ALA A 244 9.41 -12.62 -7.15
C ALA A 244 10.85 -12.09 -7.06
N ALA A 245 11.68 -12.40 -8.07
CA ALA A 245 13.06 -11.93 -8.14
C ALA A 245 13.14 -10.40 -8.20
N LEU A 246 12.34 -9.75 -9.05
CA LEU A 246 12.29 -8.29 -9.15
C LEU A 246 11.84 -7.65 -7.83
N PHE A 247 10.80 -8.21 -7.19
CA PHE A 247 10.31 -7.72 -5.91
C PHE A 247 11.34 -7.87 -4.78
N LEU A 248 12.01 -9.02 -4.68
CA LEU A 248 13.08 -9.27 -3.71
C LEU A 248 14.31 -8.40 -3.98
N ALA A 249 14.70 -8.23 -5.24
CA ALA A 249 15.82 -7.38 -5.63
C ALA A 249 15.54 -5.91 -5.31
N GLY A 250 14.32 -5.43 -5.56
CA GLY A 250 13.90 -4.07 -5.19
C GLY A 250 13.97 -3.83 -3.68
N GLN A 251 13.50 -4.81 -2.88
CA GLN A 251 13.63 -4.74 -1.41
C GLN A 251 15.07 -4.76 -0.94
N ALA A 252 15.89 -5.66 -1.47
CA ALA A 252 17.30 -5.76 -1.11
C ALA A 252 18.07 -4.47 -1.46
N GLY A 253 17.82 -3.92 -2.66
CA GLY A 253 18.42 -2.66 -3.10
C GLY A 253 18.05 -1.49 -2.20
N TRP A 254 16.79 -1.38 -1.81
CA TRP A 254 16.34 -0.36 -0.86
C TRP A 254 16.96 -0.56 0.53
N LEU A 255 16.97 -1.81 1.02
CA LEU A 255 17.48 -2.15 2.35
C LEU A 255 18.98 -1.84 2.50
N LEU A 256 19.78 -2.11 1.46
CA LEU A 256 21.20 -1.74 1.44
C LEU A 256 21.40 -0.23 1.63
N GLN A 257 20.60 0.59 0.94
CA GLN A 257 20.69 2.05 1.06
C GLN A 257 20.18 2.56 2.41
N ALA A 258 19.10 1.96 2.91
CA ALA A 258 18.47 2.36 4.16
C ALA A 258 19.31 1.94 5.37
N SER A 259 19.95 0.79 5.32
CA SER A 259 20.83 0.31 6.40
C SER A 259 22.04 1.21 6.57
N ASP A 260 22.64 1.61 5.44
CA ASP A 260 23.71 2.61 5.42
C ASP A 260 23.28 3.95 6.03
N LEU A 261 22.03 4.35 5.81
CA LEU A 261 21.44 5.59 6.32
C LEU A 261 21.24 5.53 7.84
N GLU A 262 20.58 4.48 8.32
CA GLU A 262 20.08 4.38 9.69
C GLU A 262 21.10 3.78 10.66
N GLU A 263 21.70 2.64 10.33
CA GLU A 263 22.72 2.01 11.19
C GLU A 263 24.12 2.56 10.88
N GLY A 264 24.42 2.79 9.61
CA GLY A 264 25.73 3.28 9.17
C GLY A 264 25.94 4.78 9.36
N GLY A 265 24.87 5.55 9.58
CA GLY A 265 24.92 7.02 9.71
C GLY A 265 25.43 7.76 8.46
N ARG A 266 25.47 7.09 7.30
CA ARG A 266 25.92 7.66 6.03
C ARG A 266 24.81 8.51 5.40
N GLN A 267 25.18 9.54 4.65
CA GLN A 267 24.21 10.43 3.98
C GLN A 267 23.70 9.81 2.66
N THR A 268 22.97 8.69 2.73
CA THR A 268 22.45 7.95 1.55
C THR A 268 21.00 8.30 1.18
N PHE A 269 20.46 9.43 1.63
CA PHE A 269 19.06 9.86 1.35
C PHE A 269 18.67 9.76 -0.13
N LEU A 270 19.53 10.22 -1.06
CA LEU A 270 19.27 10.12 -2.51
C LEU A 270 19.29 8.67 -3.00
N GLY A 271 20.12 7.81 -2.41
CA GLY A 271 20.16 6.38 -2.72
C GLY A 271 18.89 5.67 -2.27
N VAL A 272 18.41 5.94 -1.04
CA VAL A 272 17.14 5.43 -0.53
C VAL A 272 15.97 5.92 -1.39
N TRP A 273 16.00 7.19 -1.81
CA TRP A 273 14.99 7.78 -2.69
C TRP A 273 14.97 7.15 -4.08
N GLY A 274 16.13 7.01 -4.71
CA GLY A 274 16.28 6.30 -5.99
C GLY A 274 15.81 4.85 -5.90
N ALA A 275 16.15 4.15 -4.81
CA ALA A 275 15.68 2.79 -4.58
C ALA A 275 14.14 2.73 -4.39
N GLY A 276 13.52 3.73 -3.77
CA GLY A 276 12.06 3.86 -3.67
C GLY A 276 11.38 4.04 -5.03
N LEU A 277 11.98 4.83 -5.94
CA LEU A 277 11.51 4.97 -7.33
C LEU A 277 11.60 3.64 -8.09
N VAL A 278 12.72 2.91 -7.95
CA VAL A 278 12.88 1.57 -8.54
C VAL A 278 11.86 0.60 -7.95
N PHE A 279 11.63 0.64 -6.64
CA PHE A 279 10.62 -0.17 -5.96
C PHE A 279 9.21 0.09 -6.50
N LEU A 280 8.83 1.35 -6.71
CA LEU A 280 7.56 1.72 -7.35
C LEU A 280 7.47 1.15 -8.77
N ALA A 281 8.53 1.27 -9.57
CA ALA A 281 8.57 0.72 -10.93
C ALA A 281 8.38 -0.81 -10.93
N VAL A 282 9.09 -1.52 -10.04
CA VAL A 282 8.93 -2.97 -9.86
C VAL A 282 7.49 -3.32 -9.48
N ASN A 283 6.90 -2.65 -8.48
CA ASN A 283 5.52 -2.92 -8.07
C ASN A 283 4.51 -2.59 -9.19
N THR A 284 4.81 -1.61 -10.04
CA THR A 284 4.00 -1.31 -11.22
C THR A 284 4.04 -2.47 -12.22
N VAL A 285 5.22 -3.05 -12.48
CA VAL A 285 5.36 -4.24 -13.32
C VAL A 285 4.61 -5.42 -12.72
N VAL A 286 4.71 -5.64 -11.40
CA VAL A 286 3.93 -6.68 -10.70
C VAL A 286 2.44 -6.45 -10.90
N MET A 287 1.95 -5.25 -10.61
CA MET A 287 0.54 -4.89 -10.73
C MET A 287 0.01 -5.07 -12.16
N VAL A 288 0.71 -4.54 -13.17
CA VAL A 288 0.33 -4.70 -14.58
C VAL A 288 0.39 -6.17 -14.99
N GLY A 289 1.42 -6.91 -14.56
CA GLY A 289 1.54 -8.33 -14.78
C GLY A 289 0.36 -9.11 -14.22
N LEU A 290 -0.07 -8.82 -12.99
CA LEU A 290 -1.26 -9.42 -12.36
C LEU A 290 -2.53 -9.14 -13.17
N VAL A 291 -2.73 -7.88 -13.58
CA VAL A 291 -3.88 -7.49 -14.40
C VAL A 291 -3.86 -8.22 -15.73
N LEU A 292 -2.73 -8.32 -16.42
CA LEU A 292 -2.65 -9.02 -17.71
C LEU A 292 -2.75 -10.55 -17.57
N ALA A 293 -2.32 -11.09 -16.42
CA ALA A 293 -2.31 -12.52 -16.13
C ALA A 293 -3.67 -13.07 -15.71
N GLY A 294 -4.49 -12.22 -15.11
CA GLY A 294 -5.82 -12.61 -14.69
C GLY A 294 -6.61 -13.15 -15.89
N ARG A 295 -7.60 -14.00 -15.61
CA ARG A 295 -8.31 -14.74 -16.67
C ARG A 295 -9.78 -14.38 -16.81
N GLY A 296 -10.24 -13.31 -16.14
CA GLY A 296 -11.65 -12.99 -16.02
C GLY A 296 -12.38 -14.19 -15.42
N ALA A 297 -12.02 -14.55 -14.18
CA ALA A 297 -12.70 -15.63 -13.47
C ALA A 297 -14.22 -15.45 -13.59
N PRO A 298 -15.01 -16.54 -13.72
CA PRO A 298 -16.45 -16.44 -13.76
C PRO A 298 -16.90 -15.60 -12.56
N PRO A 299 -17.78 -14.61 -12.77
CA PRO A 299 -18.07 -13.64 -11.74
C PRO A 299 -18.61 -14.33 -10.51
N VAL A 300 -17.92 -14.18 -9.38
CA VAL A 300 -18.34 -14.74 -8.07
C VAL A 300 -19.78 -14.33 -7.77
N PHE A 301 -20.19 -13.15 -8.23
CA PHE A 301 -21.56 -12.69 -8.18
C PHE A 301 -22.07 -12.29 -9.57
N HIS A 302 -23.17 -12.92 -10.02
CA HIS A 302 -23.86 -12.55 -11.25
C HIS A 302 -25.33 -12.24 -10.96
N ARG A 303 -25.83 -11.08 -11.43
CA ARG A 303 -27.21 -10.60 -11.18
C ARG A 303 -27.62 -10.66 -9.70
N GLY A 304 -26.65 -10.44 -8.81
CA GLY A 304 -26.81 -10.44 -7.35
C GLY A 304 -27.14 -11.80 -6.73
N GLY A 305 -26.81 -12.90 -7.41
CA GLY A 305 -26.67 -14.24 -6.83
C GLY A 305 -25.21 -14.68 -6.84
N LEU A 306 -24.84 -15.56 -5.90
CA LEU A 306 -23.52 -16.21 -5.88
C LEU A 306 -23.45 -17.24 -7.01
N VAL A 307 -22.43 -17.16 -7.86
CA VAL A 307 -22.12 -18.20 -8.85
C VAL A 307 -21.22 -19.22 -8.17
N LYS A 308 -21.71 -20.46 -8.02
CA LYS A 308 -20.89 -21.55 -7.47
C LYS A 308 -19.75 -21.84 -8.43
N LEU A 309 -18.53 -21.88 -7.89
CA LEU A 309 -17.34 -22.35 -8.59
C LEU A 309 -17.60 -23.78 -9.09
N GLY A 310 -17.46 -24.04 -10.40
CA GLY A 310 -17.74 -25.32 -11.06
C GLY A 310 -19.02 -25.36 -11.93
N ALA A 311 -20.05 -24.57 -11.61
CA ALA A 311 -21.30 -24.58 -12.38
C ALA A 311 -21.16 -24.03 -13.81
N ALA A 312 -20.16 -23.17 -14.04
CA ALA A 312 -19.83 -22.65 -15.37
C ALA A 312 -19.15 -23.69 -16.29
N ALA A 313 -18.66 -24.80 -15.73
CA ALA A 313 -17.95 -25.86 -16.45
C ALA A 313 -18.79 -27.14 -16.65
N GLY A 314 -20.10 -27.09 -16.42
CA GLY A 314 -21.00 -28.24 -16.60
C GLY A 314 -20.88 -29.35 -15.54
N GLY A 315 -20.02 -29.18 -14.53
CA GLY A 315 -19.88 -30.10 -13.41
C GLY A 315 -20.69 -29.65 -12.19
N GLY A 316 -21.29 -30.61 -11.48
CA GLY A 316 -22.03 -30.37 -10.24
C GLY A 316 -21.20 -29.61 -9.19
N ALA A 317 -21.88 -28.98 -8.24
CA ALA A 317 -21.25 -28.16 -7.20
C ALA A 317 -20.23 -28.98 -6.38
N ILE A 318 -18.95 -28.66 -6.51
CA ILE A 318 -17.86 -29.27 -5.73
C ILE A 318 -17.77 -28.57 -4.37
N ALA A 319 -17.60 -29.32 -3.29
CA ALA A 319 -17.45 -28.74 -1.96
C ALA A 319 -16.14 -27.93 -1.86
N PRO A 320 -16.08 -26.82 -1.10
CA PRO A 320 -14.89 -25.96 -1.02
C PRO A 320 -13.59 -26.68 -0.61
N VAL A 321 -13.70 -27.77 0.16
CA VAL A 321 -12.56 -28.59 0.60
C VAL A 321 -12.06 -29.50 -0.52
N GLU A 322 -12.95 -30.24 -1.19
CA GLU A 322 -12.59 -31.06 -2.36
C GLU A 322 -12.01 -30.20 -3.49
N TRP A 323 -12.54 -28.98 -3.63
CA TRP A 323 -12.02 -27.97 -4.53
C TRP A 323 -10.60 -27.52 -4.18
N ALA A 324 -10.31 -27.25 -2.90
CA ALA A 324 -8.99 -26.81 -2.46
C ALA A 324 -7.93 -27.92 -2.67
N LEU A 325 -8.33 -29.17 -2.47
CA LEU A 325 -7.49 -30.35 -2.72
C LEU A 325 -7.22 -30.52 -4.23
N GLN A 326 -8.26 -30.52 -5.07
CA GLN A 326 -8.10 -30.60 -6.52
C GLN A 326 -7.29 -29.45 -7.11
N ALA A 327 -7.49 -28.21 -6.62
CA ALA A 327 -6.73 -27.05 -7.04
C ALA A 327 -5.26 -27.12 -6.61
N ALA A 328 -4.94 -27.84 -5.53
CA ALA A 328 -3.59 -28.13 -5.08
C ALA A 328 -2.96 -29.35 -5.77
N GLY A 329 -3.70 -30.09 -6.60
CA GLY A 329 -3.26 -31.34 -7.19
C GLY A 329 -3.21 -32.51 -6.19
N LEU A 330 -4.03 -32.43 -5.13
CA LEU A 330 -4.17 -33.41 -4.05
C LEU A 330 -5.50 -34.16 -4.15
#